data_AF-A0A1U9LGG1-F1
#
_entry.id   AF-A0A1U9LGG1-F1
#
_cell.length_a   1.000
_cell.length_b   1.000
_cell.length_c   1.000
_cell.angle_alpha   90.00
_cell.angle_beta   90.00
_cell.angle_gamma   90.00
#
_symmetry.space_group_name_H-M   'P 1'
#
loop_
_entity.id
_entity.type
_entity.pdbx_description
1 polymer ?
#
loop_
_entity_poly.entity_id
_entity_poly.type
_entity_poly.pdbx_seq_one_letter_code
_entity_poly.pdbx_strand_id
1 'polypeptide(L)'
;MSASQPGLGPVHIYVCHHAAGIAFEDDVFRPIQVGRALASTTLPMRGDDTGDNISSKNREYCELTALYWAWKNDPDAAWIGFMHYRRFLDFACTGLKTDQFGCIPLPDITPQTLKQMGLNAATVRKTIENTPDACAILPEKWSVRNVGFTSFYQHYVEADYHFAHDLALTRSVIADLYPDDLPAFDTVMAADEGYFTNVFVFRRDLFDTYCAWLFAILAEVERKADLTNYSAQARRIYGYLGERLFNVFMASPHVPKTGVIERARCFFENTKTGKEVVLPKSPAVPAANAVTLVTAADENFVPHLAALLESIKASFNPDRFLDLIVLDGGIPPLKRNLLRRQFHMGLPASKGSLTFLDCQHMYRGISTHMHFSPATFYRLSLGQLLKNHKRALYIDCDTIVLADLCRLWDTPLNGAVIGATPDLIMKNFVKAGIRSMEETGALPASRYLSEYLGLQGRGDAYFQAGVILFDLDAFRAANVSDAAIRDLSNRRYWFLDQDILNKYLIGKVKMLDTSWNCVNSIREIFPHLNADWRAKVLEDLKDPKIVHYAGYEAKPWNNRRAPLSFFYWYFLRRTFWYESVFNGEAGPGDDPAPFRHSLLRRVLTRGWHLLPRPLRRPLSGVASRLKQAL
;
A
#
# COMPACT_ATOMS: atom_id res chain seq x y z
N MET A 1 -16.02 -58.74 18.64
CA MET A 1 -15.86 -57.39 19.20
C MET A 1 -15.04 -56.59 18.21
N SER A 2 -15.70 -55.74 17.45
CA SER A 2 -15.07 -54.81 16.50
C SER A 2 -14.38 -53.72 17.30
N ALA A 3 -13.06 -53.62 17.21
CA ALA A 3 -12.31 -52.52 17.80
C ALA A 3 -12.66 -51.25 17.01
N SER A 4 -13.42 -50.36 17.65
CA SER A 4 -13.70 -49.02 17.14
C SER A 4 -12.39 -48.29 16.87
N GLN A 5 -12.19 -47.81 15.64
CA GLN A 5 -11.08 -46.90 15.36
C GLN A 5 -11.21 -45.66 16.28
N PRO A 6 -10.15 -45.25 17.00
CA PRO A 6 -10.16 -43.99 17.72
C PRO A 6 -10.31 -42.87 16.68
N GLY A 7 -11.34 -42.02 16.83
CA GLY A 7 -11.55 -40.90 15.93
C GLY A 7 -10.38 -39.92 15.94
N LEU A 8 -10.21 -39.14 14.86
CA LEU A 8 -9.13 -38.17 14.60
C LEU A 8 -8.84 -37.17 15.75
N GLY A 9 -9.75 -37.03 16.72
CA GLY A 9 -9.67 -36.04 17.78
C GLY A 9 -9.92 -34.60 17.28
N PRO A 10 -9.90 -33.61 18.18
CA PRO A 10 -10.05 -32.21 17.80
C PRO A 10 -8.83 -31.73 16.99
N VAL A 11 -9.08 -31.00 15.90
CA VAL A 11 -8.04 -30.38 15.06
C VAL A 11 -8.25 -28.89 15.16
N HIS A 12 -7.29 -28.12 15.64
CA HIS A 12 -7.40 -26.66 15.78
C HIS A 12 -6.28 -25.98 14.99
N ILE A 13 -6.62 -25.17 14.00
CA ILE A 13 -5.68 -24.38 13.19
C ILE A 13 -5.86 -22.91 13.54
N TYR A 14 -4.85 -22.32 14.17
CA TYR A 14 -4.84 -20.91 14.55
C TYR A 14 -4.43 -20.02 13.37
N VAL A 15 -5.32 -19.10 12.99
CA VAL A 15 -5.09 -18.11 11.93
C VAL A 15 -4.72 -16.78 12.57
N CYS A 16 -3.50 -16.31 12.37
CA CYS A 16 -2.94 -15.16 13.08
C CYS A 16 -3.24 -13.83 12.41
N HIS A 17 -3.95 -12.95 13.12
CA HIS A 17 -4.33 -11.60 12.69
C HIS A 17 -3.65 -10.53 13.55
N HIS A 18 -3.01 -9.54 12.93
CA HIS A 18 -2.48 -8.35 13.63
C HIS A 18 -3.29 -7.07 13.32
N ALA A 19 -4.22 -7.16 12.35
CA ALA A 19 -5.05 -6.05 11.89
C ALA A 19 -6.41 -6.56 11.43
N ALA A 20 -7.38 -5.65 11.31
CA ALA A 20 -8.71 -5.97 10.81
C ALA A 20 -8.64 -6.52 9.37
N GLY A 21 -9.33 -7.64 9.17
CA GLY A 21 -9.48 -8.34 7.90
C GLY A 21 -10.62 -9.35 7.99
N ILE A 22 -10.88 -10.08 6.91
CA ILE A 22 -11.79 -11.21 6.91
C ILE A 22 -11.18 -12.32 7.75
N ALA A 23 -11.93 -12.73 8.75
CA ALA A 23 -11.68 -13.96 9.49
C ALA A 23 -12.81 -14.93 9.17
N PHE A 24 -12.50 -16.22 9.18
CA PHE A 24 -13.45 -17.30 9.11
C PHE A 24 -13.15 -18.27 10.24
N GLU A 25 -14.21 -18.89 10.77
CA GLU A 25 -14.14 -19.77 11.92
C GLU A 25 -15.04 -20.97 11.66
N ASP A 26 -14.54 -22.16 11.99
CA ASP A 26 -15.30 -23.40 12.04
C ASP A 26 -14.68 -24.33 13.11
N ASP A 27 -15.09 -25.59 13.16
CA ASP A 27 -14.57 -26.57 14.14
C ASP A 27 -13.06 -26.80 14.05
N VAL A 28 -12.41 -26.35 12.97
CA VAL A 28 -10.98 -26.46 12.72
C VAL A 28 -10.27 -25.12 12.74
N PHE A 29 -10.70 -24.15 11.94
CA PHE A 29 -10.04 -22.86 11.82
C PHE A 29 -10.47 -21.90 12.92
N ARG A 30 -9.49 -21.35 13.65
CA ARG A 30 -9.70 -20.46 14.80
C ARG A 30 -8.93 -19.15 14.63
N PRO A 31 -9.60 -18.02 14.39
CA PRO A 31 -8.92 -16.73 14.29
C PRO A 31 -8.39 -16.29 15.65
N ILE A 32 -7.14 -15.82 15.68
CA ILE A 32 -6.50 -15.27 16.88
C ILE A 32 -5.80 -13.95 16.56
N GLN A 33 -6.08 -12.94 17.37
CA GLN A 33 -5.39 -11.66 17.33
C GLN A 33 -4.07 -11.78 18.08
N VAL A 34 -2.96 -11.63 17.36
CA VAL A 34 -1.60 -11.63 17.91
C VAL A 34 -1.22 -10.25 18.45
N GLY A 35 -0.37 -10.21 19.48
CA GLY A 35 0.08 -8.96 20.10
C GLY A 35 -1.07 -8.17 20.72
N ARG A 36 -2.13 -8.86 21.13
CA ARG A 36 -3.34 -8.27 21.71
C ARG A 36 -3.02 -7.34 22.89
N ALA A 37 -2.06 -7.70 23.73
CA ALA A 37 -1.61 -6.90 24.87
C ALA A 37 -0.97 -5.56 24.48
N LEU A 38 -0.50 -5.41 23.23
CA LEU A 38 0.11 -4.18 22.71
C LEU A 38 -0.82 -3.41 21.75
N ALA A 39 -1.95 -4.00 21.36
CA ALA A 39 -2.80 -3.47 20.30
C ALA A 39 -3.65 -2.30 20.79
N SER A 40 -3.72 -1.22 20.00
CA SER A 40 -4.64 -0.11 20.25
C SER A 40 -6.10 -0.46 19.97
N THR A 41 -6.34 -1.53 19.20
CA THR A 41 -7.66 -1.89 18.69
C THR A 41 -7.95 -3.37 18.94
N THR A 42 -9.16 -3.62 19.42
CA THR A 42 -9.75 -4.94 19.61
C THR A 42 -10.39 -5.47 18.35
N LEU A 43 -9.89 -6.62 17.87
CA LEU A 43 -10.56 -7.40 16.85
C LEU A 43 -11.61 -8.31 17.50
N PRO A 44 -12.74 -8.56 16.84
CA PRO A 44 -13.81 -9.42 17.36
C PRO A 44 -13.44 -10.90 17.20
N MET A 45 -12.33 -11.31 17.83
CA MET A 45 -11.79 -12.66 17.83
C MET A 45 -11.00 -12.90 19.12
N ARG A 46 -10.55 -14.13 19.33
CA ARG A 46 -9.70 -14.49 20.47
C ARG A 46 -8.40 -13.67 20.46
N GLY A 47 -7.93 -13.27 21.64
CA GLY A 47 -6.60 -12.67 21.81
C GLY A 47 -5.58 -13.70 22.29
N ASP A 48 -4.32 -13.49 21.93
CA ASP A 48 -3.17 -14.24 22.45
C ASP A 48 -2.71 -13.77 23.84
N ASP A 49 -3.45 -12.90 24.52
CA ASP A 49 -3.14 -12.25 25.81
C ASP A 49 -3.89 -12.85 27.02
N THR A 50 -4.44 -14.05 26.86
CA THR A 50 -5.17 -14.75 27.93
C THR A 50 -4.41 -15.97 28.43
N GLY A 51 -4.63 -16.37 29.68
CA GLY A 51 -3.93 -17.51 30.27
C GLY A 51 -2.40 -17.30 30.32
N ASP A 52 -1.63 -18.38 30.16
CA ASP A 52 -0.17 -18.30 30.07
C ASP A 52 0.24 -17.85 28.66
N ASN A 53 0.89 -16.70 28.56
CA ASN A 53 1.12 -16.03 27.27
C ASN A 53 2.34 -15.13 27.24
N ILE A 54 2.74 -14.78 26.01
CA ILE A 54 3.82 -13.84 25.70
C ILE A 54 3.35 -12.74 24.74
N SER A 55 2.06 -12.37 24.77
CA SER A 55 1.46 -11.39 23.84
C SER A 55 2.20 -10.04 23.87
N SER A 56 2.68 -9.62 25.04
CA SER A 56 3.46 -8.38 25.21
C SER A 56 4.82 -8.40 24.49
N LYS A 57 5.29 -9.56 24.03
CA LYS A 57 6.55 -9.73 23.27
C LYS A 57 6.32 -9.83 21.76
N ASN A 58 5.12 -9.53 21.27
CA ASN A 58 4.77 -9.67 19.84
C ASN A 58 5.62 -8.81 18.91
N ARG A 59 6.16 -7.67 19.37
CA ARG A 59 7.07 -6.84 18.58
C ARG A 59 8.33 -7.60 18.14
N GLU A 60 8.80 -8.52 18.97
CA GLU A 60 9.98 -9.33 18.71
C GLU A 60 9.65 -10.75 18.24
N TYR A 61 8.69 -11.42 18.88
CA TYR A 61 8.29 -12.80 18.59
C TYR A 61 7.30 -12.93 17.43
N CYS A 62 6.70 -11.83 16.99
CA CYS A 62 5.70 -11.81 15.92
C CYS A 62 4.61 -12.87 16.17
N GLU A 63 4.19 -13.58 15.11
CA GLU A 63 3.15 -14.59 15.18
C GLU A 63 3.47 -15.75 16.17
N LEU A 64 4.74 -15.99 16.55
CA LEU A 64 5.08 -17.03 17.56
C LEU A 64 4.40 -16.82 18.93
N THR A 65 3.91 -15.62 19.20
CA THR A 65 3.08 -15.34 20.39
C THR A 65 1.77 -16.15 20.41
N ALA A 66 1.09 -16.32 19.27
CA ALA A 66 -0.06 -17.21 19.17
C ALA A 66 0.33 -18.69 19.23
N LEU A 67 1.51 -19.05 18.71
CA LEU A 67 2.03 -20.42 18.82
C LEU A 67 2.25 -20.81 20.30
N TYR A 68 2.90 -19.92 21.07
CA TYR A 68 3.08 -20.10 22.51
C TYR A 68 1.74 -20.20 23.23
N TRP A 69 0.81 -19.30 22.90
CA TRP A 69 -0.53 -19.29 23.48
C TRP A 69 -1.25 -20.62 23.24
N ALA A 70 -1.25 -21.15 22.00
CA ALA A 70 -1.87 -22.43 21.70
C ALA A 70 -1.21 -23.58 22.47
N TRP A 71 0.13 -23.56 22.61
CA TRP A 71 0.87 -24.56 23.38
C TRP A 71 0.47 -24.62 24.85
N LYS A 72 0.24 -23.45 25.47
CA LYS A 72 -0.08 -23.39 26.89
C LYS A 72 -1.57 -23.50 27.21
N ASN A 73 -2.44 -23.15 26.27
CA ASN A 73 -3.86 -22.91 26.56
C ASN A 73 -4.84 -23.80 25.77
N ASP A 74 -4.37 -24.65 24.87
CA ASP A 74 -5.22 -25.57 24.09
C ASP A 74 -4.82 -27.04 24.29
N PRO A 75 -5.08 -27.64 25.48
CA PRO A 75 -4.72 -29.02 25.77
C PRO A 75 -5.58 -30.06 25.01
N ASP A 76 -6.75 -29.67 24.51
CA ASP A 76 -7.74 -30.59 23.95
C ASP A 76 -7.46 -30.96 22.48
N ALA A 77 -6.63 -30.17 21.78
CA ALA A 77 -6.29 -30.41 20.39
C ALA A 77 -5.41 -31.65 20.20
N ALA A 78 -5.89 -32.61 19.41
CA ALA A 78 -5.09 -33.74 18.92
C ALA A 78 -4.16 -33.32 17.76
N TRP A 79 -4.55 -32.26 17.04
CA TRP A 79 -3.74 -31.62 16.00
C TRP A 79 -3.80 -30.10 16.14
N ILE A 80 -2.64 -29.44 16.09
CA ILE A 80 -2.53 -27.99 16.19
C ILE A 80 -1.84 -27.47 14.93
N GLY A 81 -2.49 -26.51 14.27
CA GLY A 81 -1.94 -25.82 13.12
C GLY A 81 -1.79 -24.33 13.32
N PHE A 82 -0.97 -23.75 12.45
CA PHE A 82 -0.57 -22.37 12.47
C PHE A 82 -0.57 -21.82 11.05
N MET A 83 -1.33 -20.74 10.84
CA MET A 83 -1.43 -20.04 9.57
C MET A 83 -1.43 -18.53 9.78
N HIS A 84 -1.08 -17.79 8.73
CA HIS A 84 -1.16 -16.32 8.76
C HIS A 84 -2.50 -15.88 8.16
N TYR A 85 -3.00 -14.71 8.55
CA TYR A 85 -4.25 -14.14 8.00
C TYR A 85 -4.33 -14.05 6.46
N ARG A 86 -3.19 -14.15 5.75
CA ARG A 86 -3.11 -14.09 4.29
C ARG A 86 -2.33 -15.25 3.64
N ARG A 87 -1.85 -16.22 4.42
CA ARG A 87 -1.10 -17.38 3.90
C ARG A 87 -1.65 -18.66 4.49
N PHE A 88 -2.08 -19.54 3.61
CA PHE A 88 -2.76 -20.79 3.94
C PHE A 88 -2.15 -21.95 3.16
N LEU A 89 -2.50 -23.18 3.52
CA LEU A 89 -2.20 -24.37 2.72
C LEU A 89 -3.36 -24.66 1.77
N ASP A 90 -3.04 -25.04 0.53
CA ASP A 90 -4.01 -25.52 -0.44
C ASP A 90 -4.44 -26.96 -0.10
N PHE A 91 -5.42 -27.12 0.80
CA PHE A 91 -5.92 -28.44 1.19
C PHE A 91 -6.71 -29.14 0.08
N ALA A 92 -7.17 -28.41 -0.94
CA ALA A 92 -7.87 -28.96 -2.09
C ALA A 92 -6.93 -29.54 -3.15
N CYS A 93 -5.62 -29.29 -3.04
CA CYS A 93 -4.61 -29.69 -4.04
C CYS A 93 -5.00 -29.25 -5.45
N THR A 94 -5.32 -27.97 -5.62
CA THR A 94 -5.86 -27.39 -6.85
C THR A 94 -4.93 -27.51 -8.07
N GLY A 95 -3.62 -27.66 -7.85
CA GLY A 95 -2.63 -27.69 -8.91
C GLY A 95 -2.43 -26.34 -9.61
N LEU A 96 -2.88 -25.24 -8.99
CA LEU A 96 -2.67 -23.89 -9.51
C LEU A 96 -1.18 -23.51 -9.50
N LYS A 97 -0.79 -22.67 -10.46
CA LYS A 97 0.59 -22.24 -10.62
C LYS A 97 1.03 -21.34 -9.46
N THR A 98 2.23 -21.60 -8.95
CA THR A 98 2.89 -20.76 -7.95
C THR A 98 3.71 -19.63 -8.58
N ASP A 99 3.86 -18.54 -7.85
CA ASP A 99 4.75 -17.42 -8.18
C ASP A 99 6.22 -17.74 -7.82
N GLN A 100 7.11 -16.76 -8.03
CA GLN A 100 8.54 -16.90 -7.69
C GLN A 100 8.80 -17.16 -6.20
N PHE A 101 7.83 -16.88 -5.32
CA PHE A 101 7.90 -17.11 -3.88
C PHE A 101 7.27 -18.45 -3.47
N GLY A 102 6.91 -19.30 -4.45
CA GLY A 102 6.30 -20.60 -4.19
C GLY A 102 4.91 -20.49 -3.55
N CYS A 103 4.16 -19.44 -3.89
CA CYS A 103 2.78 -19.23 -3.43
C CYS A 103 1.81 -19.16 -4.61
N ILE A 104 0.62 -19.72 -4.47
CA ILE A 104 -0.51 -19.52 -5.38
C ILE A 104 -1.09 -18.13 -5.08
N PRO A 105 -0.95 -17.14 -5.99
CA PRO A 105 -1.50 -15.81 -5.77
C PRO A 105 -3.02 -15.84 -5.94
N LEU A 106 -3.73 -15.33 -4.94
CA LEU A 106 -5.19 -15.21 -4.94
C LEU A 106 -5.56 -13.74 -4.69
N PRO A 107 -6.45 -13.14 -5.51
CA PRO A 107 -6.74 -11.70 -5.41
C PRO A 107 -7.40 -11.32 -4.08
N ASP A 108 -8.47 -12.02 -3.73
CA ASP A 108 -9.31 -11.73 -2.57
C ASP A 108 -9.63 -13.00 -1.80
N ILE A 109 -9.67 -12.91 -0.48
CA ILE A 109 -10.30 -13.93 0.36
C ILE A 109 -11.82 -13.76 0.33
N THR A 110 -12.52 -14.76 -0.19
CA THR A 110 -13.98 -14.80 -0.34
C THR A 110 -14.47 -16.19 0.05
N PRO A 111 -15.76 -16.39 0.36
CA PRO A 111 -16.31 -17.73 0.60
C PRO A 111 -16.01 -18.71 -0.55
N GLN A 112 -16.01 -18.22 -1.79
CA GLN A 112 -15.72 -19.00 -3.00
C GLN A 112 -14.26 -19.44 -3.04
N THR A 113 -13.31 -18.53 -2.80
CA THR A 113 -11.88 -18.86 -2.81
C THR A 113 -11.49 -19.72 -1.60
N LEU A 114 -12.10 -19.51 -0.43
CA LEU A 114 -11.93 -20.38 0.73
C LEU A 114 -12.36 -21.82 0.41
N LYS A 115 -13.53 -21.97 -0.22
CA LYS A 115 -14.01 -23.27 -0.69
C LYS A 115 -13.10 -23.88 -1.77
N GLN A 116 -12.65 -23.08 -2.73
CA GLN A 116 -11.75 -23.51 -3.81
C GLN A 116 -10.46 -24.10 -3.26
N MET A 117 -9.86 -23.47 -2.25
CA MET A 117 -8.60 -23.91 -1.65
C MET A 117 -8.78 -24.98 -0.56
N GLY A 118 -10.00 -25.45 -0.31
CA GLY A 118 -10.27 -26.45 0.72
C GLY A 118 -10.10 -25.94 2.15
N LEU A 119 -10.26 -24.63 2.38
CA LEU A 119 -10.12 -24.00 3.69
C LEU A 119 -11.40 -24.16 4.51
N ASN A 120 -11.71 -25.41 4.86
CA ASN A 120 -12.84 -25.80 5.70
C ASN A 120 -12.53 -27.08 6.48
N ALA A 121 -13.20 -27.28 7.61
CA ALA A 121 -13.01 -28.42 8.50
C ALA A 121 -13.08 -29.77 7.80
N ALA A 122 -14.03 -29.97 6.88
CA ALA A 122 -14.23 -31.27 6.23
C ALA A 122 -13.03 -31.68 5.36
N THR A 123 -12.48 -30.74 4.58
CA THR A 123 -11.30 -31.01 3.73
C THR A 123 -10.05 -31.27 4.57
N VAL A 124 -9.84 -30.52 5.65
CA VAL A 124 -8.69 -30.72 6.55
C VAL A 124 -8.76 -32.07 7.24
N ARG A 125 -9.91 -32.43 7.83
CA ARG A 125 -10.09 -33.73 8.52
C ARG A 125 -9.89 -34.89 7.57
N LYS A 126 -10.48 -34.83 6.37
CA LYS A 126 -10.30 -35.83 5.33
C LYS A 126 -8.83 -35.96 4.90
N THR A 127 -8.08 -34.86 4.86
CA THR A 127 -6.65 -34.88 4.56
C THR A 127 -5.88 -35.71 5.58
N ILE A 128 -6.17 -35.56 6.87
CA ILE A 128 -5.49 -36.31 7.93
C ILE A 128 -5.96 -37.77 7.97
N GLU A 129 -7.28 -38.02 7.88
CA GLU A 129 -7.85 -39.37 7.88
C GLU A 129 -7.34 -40.24 6.73
N ASN A 130 -7.12 -39.64 5.55
CA ASN A 130 -6.56 -40.34 4.39
C ASN A 130 -5.07 -40.68 4.54
N THR A 131 -4.40 -40.24 5.61
CA THR A 131 -2.98 -40.52 5.86
C THR A 131 -2.80 -40.90 7.34
N PRO A 132 -3.10 -42.15 7.72
CA PRO A 132 -3.10 -42.58 9.12
C PRO A 132 -1.78 -42.37 9.86
N ASP A 133 -0.65 -42.46 9.13
CA ASP A 133 0.69 -42.26 9.68
C ASP A 133 1.13 -40.78 9.70
N ALA A 134 0.22 -39.84 9.36
CA ALA A 134 0.56 -38.44 9.32
C ALA A 134 0.99 -37.93 10.71
N CYS A 135 2.06 -37.13 10.71
CA CYS A 135 2.55 -36.39 11.87
C CYS A 135 2.57 -34.88 11.60
N ALA A 136 2.63 -34.47 10.33
CA ALA A 136 2.68 -33.07 9.93
C ALA A 136 2.02 -32.82 8.56
N ILE A 137 1.43 -31.64 8.41
CA ILE A 137 1.06 -31.05 7.12
C ILE A 137 1.83 -29.75 6.98
N LEU A 138 2.71 -29.68 5.99
CA LEU A 138 3.63 -28.59 5.74
C LEU A 138 3.38 -27.97 4.37
N PRO A 139 3.88 -26.75 4.15
CA PRO A 139 3.96 -26.23 2.81
C PRO A 139 4.98 -27.03 1.99
N GLU A 140 4.85 -27.03 0.67
CA GLU A 140 5.90 -27.51 -0.22
C GLU A 140 7.19 -26.72 0.01
N LYS A 141 8.34 -27.40 -0.09
CA LYS A 141 9.63 -26.73 0.01
C LYS A 141 9.78 -25.67 -1.08
N TRP A 142 10.46 -24.58 -0.73
CA TRP A 142 10.81 -23.51 -1.66
C TRP A 142 12.32 -23.28 -1.64
N SER A 143 12.88 -22.97 -2.81
CA SER A 143 14.29 -22.71 -2.96
C SER A 143 14.61 -21.22 -2.93
N VAL A 144 15.58 -20.83 -2.11
CA VAL A 144 16.10 -19.45 -2.05
C VAL A 144 16.79 -19.03 -3.35
N ARG A 145 17.16 -19.97 -4.23
CA ARG A 145 17.69 -19.69 -5.57
C ARG A 145 16.71 -18.93 -6.44
N ASN A 146 15.41 -19.09 -6.20
CA ASN A 146 14.36 -18.38 -6.96
C ASN A 146 14.43 -16.86 -6.80
N VAL A 147 15.10 -16.37 -5.76
CA VAL A 147 15.32 -14.92 -5.51
C VAL A 147 16.82 -14.57 -5.46
N GLY A 148 17.67 -15.42 -6.02
CA GLY A 148 19.09 -15.11 -6.26
C GLY A 148 20.07 -15.50 -5.16
N PHE A 149 19.66 -16.23 -4.12
CA PHE A 149 20.57 -16.71 -3.06
C PHE A 149 21.00 -18.16 -3.29
N THR A 150 22.16 -18.52 -2.74
CA THR A 150 22.75 -19.87 -2.87
C THR A 150 22.49 -20.78 -1.68
N SER A 151 22.15 -20.21 -0.51
CA SER A 151 21.92 -20.96 0.73
C SER A 151 21.02 -20.20 1.70
N PHE A 152 20.48 -20.91 2.70
CA PHE A 152 19.72 -20.32 3.80
C PHE A 152 20.54 -19.32 4.61
N TYR A 153 21.83 -19.64 4.83
CA TYR A 153 22.75 -18.73 5.50
C TYR A 153 22.87 -17.42 4.71
N GLN A 154 23.17 -17.50 3.42
CA GLN A 154 23.29 -16.31 2.56
C GLN A 154 21.99 -15.51 2.56
N HIS A 155 20.85 -16.19 2.37
CA HIS A 155 19.53 -15.56 2.37
C HIS A 155 19.21 -14.85 3.69
N TYR A 156 19.67 -15.35 4.85
CA TYR A 156 19.48 -14.65 6.12
C TYR A 156 20.42 -13.46 6.26
N VAL A 157 21.73 -13.64 6.04
CA VAL A 157 22.72 -12.59 6.37
C VAL A 157 22.74 -11.42 5.39
N GLU A 158 22.26 -11.63 4.16
CA GLU A 158 22.12 -10.58 3.14
C GLU A 158 20.73 -9.94 3.14
N ALA A 159 19.76 -10.48 3.90
CA ALA A 159 18.43 -9.87 3.99
C ALA A 159 18.47 -8.57 4.80
N ASP A 160 17.70 -7.58 4.35
CA ASP A 160 17.51 -6.36 5.09
C ASP A 160 17.02 -6.64 6.52
N TYR A 161 17.60 -5.95 7.50
CA TYR A 161 17.26 -6.04 8.93
C TYR A 161 17.59 -7.37 9.63
N HIS A 162 18.36 -8.24 8.99
CA HIS A 162 18.87 -9.48 9.59
C HIS A 162 20.38 -9.36 9.84
N PHE A 163 20.89 -9.99 10.90
CA PHE A 163 22.30 -9.90 11.22
C PHE A 163 22.95 -11.27 11.44
N ALA A 164 24.13 -11.45 10.87
CA ALA A 164 24.88 -12.72 10.96
C ALA A 164 25.21 -13.12 12.40
N HIS A 165 25.40 -12.16 13.31
CA HIS A 165 25.70 -12.45 14.71
C HIS A 165 24.51 -13.09 15.45
N ASP A 166 23.27 -12.86 14.99
CA ASP A 166 22.07 -13.48 15.57
C ASP A 166 22.01 -14.96 15.26
N LEU A 167 22.35 -15.34 14.02
CA LEU A 167 22.49 -16.75 13.63
C LEU A 167 23.66 -17.42 14.36
N ALA A 168 24.79 -16.73 14.49
CA ALA A 168 25.94 -17.26 15.23
C ALA A 168 25.59 -17.51 16.71
N LEU A 169 24.88 -16.57 17.34
CA LEU A 169 24.37 -16.72 18.71
C LEU A 169 23.39 -17.90 18.80
N THR A 170 22.44 -17.99 17.88
CA THR A 170 21.45 -19.08 17.83
C THR A 170 22.14 -20.44 17.69
N ARG A 171 23.13 -20.55 16.80
CA ARG A 171 23.95 -21.76 16.65
C ARG A 171 24.66 -22.14 17.95
N SER A 172 25.24 -21.16 18.65
CA SER A 172 25.87 -21.39 19.96
C SER A 172 24.88 -21.87 21.01
N VAL A 173 23.67 -21.31 21.04
CA VAL A 173 22.62 -21.75 21.97
C VAL A 173 22.17 -23.18 21.67
N ILE A 174 22.04 -23.56 20.40
CA ILE A 174 21.75 -24.94 20.02
C ILE A 174 22.88 -25.87 20.48
N ALA A 175 24.14 -25.49 20.26
CA ALA A 175 25.28 -26.29 20.72
C ALA A 175 25.28 -26.51 22.24
N ASP A 176 24.83 -25.52 23.01
CA ASP A 176 24.75 -25.59 24.48
C ASP A 176 23.56 -26.44 24.96
N LEU A 177 22.37 -26.27 24.37
CA LEU A 177 21.12 -26.86 24.86
C LEU A 177 20.74 -28.18 24.17
N TYR A 178 21.04 -28.29 22.89
CA TYR A 178 20.63 -29.40 22.01
C TYR A 178 21.79 -29.78 21.06
N PRO A 179 22.93 -30.25 21.59
CA PRO A 179 24.13 -30.52 20.79
C PRO A 179 23.91 -31.51 19.65
N ASP A 180 22.99 -32.47 19.83
CA ASP A 180 22.63 -33.47 18.81
C ASP A 180 21.90 -32.85 17.60
N ASP A 181 21.33 -31.65 17.74
CA ASP A 181 20.63 -30.92 16.68
C ASP A 181 21.55 -29.94 15.93
N LEU A 182 22.78 -29.71 16.41
CA LEU A 182 23.75 -28.83 15.76
C LEU A 182 24.11 -29.28 14.33
N PRO A 183 24.28 -30.58 14.02
CA PRO A 183 24.48 -31.04 12.64
C PRO A 183 23.28 -30.70 11.72
N ALA A 184 22.06 -30.73 12.24
CA ALA A 184 20.87 -30.33 11.48
C ALA A 184 20.89 -28.83 11.20
N PHE A 185 21.30 -28.00 12.17
CA PHE A 185 21.48 -26.56 11.96
C PHE A 185 22.47 -26.26 10.82
N ASP A 186 23.66 -26.85 10.88
CA ASP A 186 24.70 -26.61 9.87
C ASP A 186 24.25 -27.09 8.48
N THR A 187 23.58 -28.24 8.43
CA THR A 187 23.00 -28.79 7.19
C THR A 187 21.97 -27.85 6.59
N VAL A 188 21.03 -27.36 7.39
CA VAL A 188 19.96 -26.45 6.92
C VAL A 188 20.54 -25.12 6.48
N MET A 189 21.51 -24.55 7.22
CA MET A 189 22.13 -23.28 6.85
C MET A 189 22.89 -23.37 5.53
N ALA A 190 23.44 -24.54 5.19
CA ALA A 190 24.11 -24.82 3.91
C ALA A 190 23.14 -25.19 2.78
N ALA A 191 21.92 -25.63 3.09
CA ALA A 191 20.91 -25.99 2.10
C ALA A 191 20.35 -24.76 1.38
N ASP A 192 19.71 -25.00 0.24
CA ASP A 192 19.08 -24.00 -0.62
C ASP A 192 17.55 -24.16 -0.72
N GLU A 193 16.97 -25.20 -0.13
CA GLU A 193 15.53 -25.47 -0.11
C GLU A 193 15.02 -25.77 1.31
N GLY A 194 13.77 -25.39 1.59
CA GLY A 194 13.09 -25.76 2.84
C GLY A 194 11.72 -25.12 2.99
N TYR A 195 11.18 -25.17 4.20
CA TYR A 195 9.85 -24.73 4.57
C TYR A 195 9.86 -23.27 5.02
N PHE A 196 9.29 -22.38 4.23
CA PHE A 196 9.18 -20.96 4.55
C PHE A 196 7.78 -20.59 5.04
N THR A 197 7.69 -19.47 5.76
CA THR A 197 6.48 -18.80 6.27
C THR A 197 5.84 -19.36 7.54
N ASN A 198 6.49 -20.21 8.35
CA ASN A 198 5.96 -20.74 9.62
C ASN A 198 4.51 -21.30 9.55
N VAL A 199 4.08 -21.76 8.38
CA VAL A 199 2.75 -22.37 8.19
C VAL A 199 2.89 -23.88 8.38
N PHE A 200 2.05 -24.49 9.22
CA PHE A 200 2.04 -25.95 9.41
C PHE A 200 0.77 -26.45 10.12
N VAL A 201 0.55 -27.77 10.13
CA VAL A 201 -0.37 -28.48 11.03
C VAL A 201 0.35 -29.69 11.60
N PHE A 202 0.50 -29.78 12.92
CA PHE A 202 1.21 -30.86 13.60
C PHE A 202 0.28 -31.71 14.45
N ARG A 203 0.56 -33.00 14.51
CA ARG A 203 0.00 -33.88 15.52
C ARG A 203 0.52 -33.45 16.89
N ARG A 204 -0.29 -33.63 17.93
CA ARG A 204 -0.03 -33.10 19.28
C ARG A 204 1.37 -33.42 19.82
N ASP A 205 1.83 -34.65 19.67
CA ASP A 205 3.14 -35.11 20.12
C ASP A 205 4.30 -34.36 19.46
N LEU A 206 4.24 -34.19 18.14
CA LEU A 206 5.24 -33.42 17.39
C LEU A 206 5.16 -31.93 17.73
N PHE A 207 3.95 -31.39 17.89
CA PHE A 207 3.71 -30.00 18.26
C PHE A 207 4.30 -29.64 19.63
N ASP A 208 4.05 -30.46 20.66
CA ASP A 208 4.58 -30.23 22.00
C ASP A 208 6.11 -30.30 22.01
N THR A 209 6.68 -31.27 21.28
CA THR A 209 8.14 -31.41 21.12
C THR A 209 8.74 -30.19 20.44
N TYR A 210 8.12 -29.73 19.34
CA TYR A 210 8.55 -28.52 18.63
C TYR A 210 8.50 -27.28 19.51
N CYS A 211 7.40 -27.05 20.23
CA CYS A 211 7.24 -25.87 21.06
C CYS A 211 8.22 -25.88 22.24
N ALA A 212 8.39 -27.02 22.91
CA ALA A 212 9.37 -27.15 23.99
C ALA A 212 10.79 -26.82 23.52
N TRP A 213 11.18 -27.37 22.37
CA TRP A 213 12.48 -27.13 21.75
C TRP A 213 12.67 -25.67 21.29
N LEU A 214 11.72 -25.14 20.52
CA LEU A 214 11.78 -23.80 19.95
C LEU A 214 11.87 -22.73 21.04
N PHE A 215 10.97 -22.78 22.03
CA PHE A 215 10.90 -21.74 23.05
C PHE A 215 12.04 -21.84 24.07
N ALA A 216 12.63 -23.02 24.30
CA ALA A 216 13.86 -23.14 25.07
C ALA A 216 15.03 -22.40 24.40
N ILE A 217 15.22 -22.62 23.08
CA ILE A 217 16.27 -21.94 22.31
C ILE A 217 16.01 -20.44 22.26
N LEU A 218 14.81 -20.01 21.86
CA LEU A 218 14.50 -18.59 21.71
C LEU A 218 14.58 -17.83 23.03
N ALA A 219 14.22 -18.43 24.16
CA ALA A 219 14.36 -17.80 25.47
C ALA A 219 15.84 -17.56 25.83
N GLU A 220 16.73 -18.52 25.51
CA GLU A 220 18.16 -18.37 25.78
C GLU A 220 18.85 -17.41 24.80
N VAL A 221 18.40 -17.36 23.54
CA VAL A 221 18.81 -16.31 22.58
C VAL A 221 18.34 -14.95 23.06
N GLU A 222 17.08 -14.81 23.51
CA GLU A 222 16.53 -13.57 24.07
C GLU A 222 17.35 -13.06 25.25
N ARG A 223 17.77 -13.95 26.15
CA ARG A 223 18.61 -13.61 27.30
C ARG A 223 19.99 -13.07 26.92
N LYS A 224 20.55 -13.51 25.79
CA LYS A 224 21.92 -13.18 25.35
C LYS A 224 21.98 -12.07 24.29
N ALA A 225 20.92 -11.84 23.52
CA ALA A 225 20.91 -10.89 22.41
C ALA A 225 20.84 -9.42 22.89
N ASP A 226 21.54 -8.53 22.19
CA ASP A 226 21.46 -7.08 22.40
C ASP A 226 20.71 -6.40 21.24
N LEU A 227 19.49 -5.95 21.52
CA LEU A 227 18.61 -5.29 20.54
C LEU A 227 18.63 -3.75 20.66
N THR A 228 19.56 -3.17 21.44
CA THR A 228 19.55 -1.73 21.78
C THR A 228 19.54 -0.82 20.53
N ASN A 229 20.24 -1.23 19.47
CA ASN A 229 20.39 -0.45 18.24
C ASN A 229 19.53 -0.98 17.07
N TYR A 230 18.58 -1.88 17.33
CA TYR A 230 17.77 -2.48 16.28
C TYR A 230 16.61 -1.55 15.92
N SER A 231 16.33 -1.41 14.62
CA SER A 231 15.10 -0.78 14.13
C SER A 231 13.87 -1.59 14.53
N ALA A 232 12.67 -1.00 14.43
CA ALA A 232 11.43 -1.72 14.71
C ALA A 232 11.28 -3.01 13.88
N GLN A 233 11.76 -2.99 12.63
CA GLN A 233 11.78 -4.15 11.74
C GLN A 233 12.82 -5.18 12.21
N ALA A 234 14.05 -4.76 12.51
CA ALA A 234 15.11 -5.66 12.96
C ALA A 234 14.78 -6.34 14.29
N ARG A 235 14.04 -5.66 15.18
CA ARG A 235 13.59 -6.23 16.47
C ARG A 235 12.75 -7.50 16.34
N ARG A 236 12.22 -7.80 15.15
CA ARG A 236 11.46 -9.03 14.84
C ARG A 236 12.33 -10.30 14.72
N ILE A 237 13.59 -10.20 15.16
CA ILE A 237 14.62 -11.24 15.16
C ILE A 237 14.09 -12.63 15.53
N TYR A 238 13.30 -12.79 16.61
CA TYR A 238 12.86 -14.11 17.05
C TYR A 238 11.84 -14.73 16.08
N GLY A 239 11.02 -13.92 15.41
CA GLY A 239 10.18 -14.38 14.29
C GLY A 239 11.04 -14.86 13.11
N TYR A 240 12.09 -14.12 12.75
CA TYR A 240 13.00 -14.49 11.66
C TYR A 240 13.81 -15.75 11.97
N LEU A 241 14.30 -15.88 13.20
CA LEU A 241 14.99 -17.07 13.68
C LEU A 241 14.04 -18.26 13.77
N GLY A 242 12.80 -18.06 14.22
CA GLY A 242 11.78 -19.11 14.28
C GLY A 242 11.58 -19.83 12.96
N GLU A 243 11.62 -19.10 11.83
CA GLU A 243 11.52 -19.70 10.49
C GLU A 243 12.73 -20.56 10.11
N ARG A 244 13.93 -20.19 10.56
CA ARG A 244 15.13 -21.01 10.32
C ARG A 244 15.13 -22.21 11.25
N LEU A 245 14.83 -21.99 12.53
CA LEU A 245 14.71 -23.01 13.56
C LEU A 245 13.63 -24.04 13.22
N PHE A 246 12.53 -23.65 12.56
CA PHE A 246 11.54 -24.59 12.05
C PHE A 246 12.15 -25.62 11.10
N ASN A 247 12.98 -25.18 10.16
CA ASN A 247 13.68 -26.09 9.24
C ASN A 247 14.71 -26.97 9.95
N VAL A 248 15.41 -26.40 10.93
CA VAL A 248 16.37 -27.15 11.77
C VAL A 248 15.65 -28.25 12.55
N PHE A 249 14.51 -27.93 13.17
CA PHE A 249 13.68 -28.92 13.84
C PHE A 249 13.21 -30.00 12.87
N MET A 250 12.71 -29.64 11.69
CA MET A 250 12.28 -30.60 10.68
C MET A 250 13.40 -31.52 10.16
N ALA A 251 14.65 -31.07 10.21
CA ALA A 251 15.84 -31.87 9.86
C ALA A 251 16.43 -32.64 11.06
N SER A 252 15.93 -32.40 12.28
CA SER A 252 16.45 -32.99 13.51
C SER A 252 15.97 -34.44 13.73
N PRO A 253 16.63 -35.20 14.61
CA PRO A 253 16.20 -36.54 14.98
C PRO A 253 14.83 -36.61 15.66
N HIS A 254 14.28 -35.48 16.14
CA HIS A 254 12.98 -35.41 16.82
C HIS A 254 11.79 -35.71 15.89
N VAL A 255 12.00 -35.60 14.58
CA VAL A 255 10.93 -35.67 13.59
C VAL A 255 10.90 -37.03 12.89
N PRO A 256 9.73 -37.70 12.83
CA PRO A 256 9.58 -38.92 12.05
C PRO A 256 9.93 -38.71 10.58
N LYS A 257 10.68 -39.65 9.99
CA LYS A 257 11.11 -39.58 8.57
C LYS A 257 9.97 -39.78 7.57
N THR A 258 8.80 -40.21 8.04
CA THR A 258 7.59 -40.47 7.24
C THR A 258 6.39 -39.78 7.89
N GLY A 259 5.30 -39.61 7.15
CA GLY A 259 4.08 -38.98 7.67
C GLY A 259 4.04 -37.45 7.54
N VAL A 260 4.98 -36.85 6.80
CA VAL A 260 4.91 -35.44 6.41
C VAL A 260 4.15 -35.32 5.10
N ILE A 261 3.08 -34.54 5.12
CA ILE A 261 2.25 -34.20 3.97
C ILE A 261 2.62 -32.81 3.50
N GLU A 262 2.97 -32.63 2.23
CA GLU A 262 3.22 -31.30 1.66
C GLU A 262 2.01 -30.77 0.87
N ARG A 263 1.79 -29.45 0.95
CA ARG A 263 0.75 -28.72 0.20
C ARG A 263 1.29 -27.41 -0.34
N ALA A 264 0.84 -26.99 -1.52
CA ALA A 264 1.16 -25.66 -2.02
C ALA A 264 0.68 -24.57 -1.03
N ARG A 265 1.41 -23.45 -0.94
CA ARG A 265 0.99 -22.29 -0.16
C ARG A 265 0.08 -21.41 -0.99
N CYS A 266 -0.98 -20.89 -0.42
CA CYS A 266 -1.79 -19.82 -0.99
C CYS A 266 -1.34 -18.48 -0.40
N PHE A 267 -1.38 -17.42 -1.21
CA PHE A 267 -1.20 -16.04 -0.74
C PHE A 267 -2.38 -15.18 -1.20
N PHE A 268 -3.15 -14.66 -0.24
CA PHE A 268 -4.23 -13.72 -0.53
C PHE A 268 -3.69 -12.29 -0.54
N GLU A 269 -3.74 -11.63 -1.68
CA GLU A 269 -3.30 -10.24 -1.84
C GLU A 269 -4.17 -9.30 -1.02
N ASN A 270 -5.48 -9.53 -1.05
CA ASN A 270 -6.46 -8.74 -0.35
C ASN A 270 -7.20 -9.55 0.73
N THR A 271 -6.99 -9.13 1.96
CA THR A 271 -7.61 -9.75 3.15
C THR A 271 -8.65 -8.89 3.83
N LYS A 272 -9.00 -7.76 3.23
CA LYS A 272 -9.93 -6.78 3.83
C LYS A 272 -11.30 -6.75 3.17
N THR A 273 -11.45 -7.31 1.98
CA THR A 273 -12.59 -7.10 1.07
C THR A 273 -13.81 -8.01 1.24
N GLY A 274 -13.92 -8.72 2.35
CA GLY A 274 -15.19 -9.37 2.76
C GLY A 274 -16.11 -8.44 3.53
N LYS A 275 -15.68 -7.21 3.76
CA LYS A 275 -16.56 -6.11 4.16
C LYS A 275 -16.41 -5.01 3.11
N GLU A 276 -17.53 -4.35 2.83
CA GLU A 276 -17.64 -3.15 1.99
C GLU A 276 -16.44 -2.23 2.20
N VAL A 277 -15.95 -1.61 1.13
CA VAL A 277 -14.95 -0.54 1.20
C VAL A 277 -15.43 0.48 2.25
N VAL A 278 -14.81 0.46 3.44
CA VAL A 278 -15.18 1.39 4.50
C VAL A 278 -14.74 2.77 4.05
N LEU A 279 -15.69 3.56 3.57
CA LEU A 279 -15.45 4.92 3.16
C LEU A 279 -14.98 5.75 4.36
N PRO A 280 -14.02 6.67 4.17
CA PRO A 280 -13.64 7.58 5.24
C PRO A 280 -14.85 8.38 5.72
N LYS A 281 -14.84 8.75 7.00
CA LYS A 281 -15.90 9.58 7.57
C LYS A 281 -15.97 10.90 6.80
N SER A 282 -17.16 11.23 6.29
CA SER A 282 -17.40 12.48 5.57
C SER A 282 -17.03 13.68 6.46
N PRO A 283 -16.39 14.74 5.91
CA PRO A 283 -16.10 15.95 6.68
C PRO A 283 -17.38 16.60 7.21
N ALA A 284 -17.23 17.48 8.19
CA ALA A 284 -18.36 18.24 8.73
C ALA A 284 -19.03 19.10 7.65
N VAL A 285 -20.27 19.51 7.91
CA VAL A 285 -20.99 20.45 7.06
C VAL A 285 -20.15 21.74 6.93
N PRO A 286 -19.88 22.22 5.70
CA PRO A 286 -19.07 23.42 5.51
C PRO A 286 -19.83 24.67 5.98
N ALA A 287 -19.08 25.75 6.27
CA ALA A 287 -19.69 27.04 6.59
C ALA A 287 -20.53 27.58 5.43
N ALA A 288 -21.56 28.38 5.71
CA ALA A 288 -22.50 28.86 4.68
C ALA A 288 -21.83 29.67 3.56
N ASN A 289 -20.74 30.38 3.85
CA ASN A 289 -19.96 31.16 2.88
C ASN A 289 -18.73 30.39 2.33
N ALA A 290 -18.62 29.09 2.59
CA ALA A 290 -17.49 28.29 2.17
C ALA A 290 -17.50 27.99 0.67
N VAL A 291 -16.29 27.89 0.10
CA VAL A 291 -16.04 27.34 -1.23
C VAL A 291 -15.26 26.04 -1.01
N THR A 292 -15.90 24.91 -1.31
CA THR A 292 -15.29 23.59 -1.12
C THR A 292 -14.49 23.18 -2.34
N LEU A 293 -13.17 23.15 -2.19
CA LEU A 293 -12.24 22.66 -3.21
C LEU A 293 -11.80 21.24 -2.87
N VAL A 294 -11.72 20.39 -3.88
CA VAL A 294 -11.31 19.00 -3.70
C VAL A 294 -10.19 18.66 -4.67
N THR A 295 -9.16 17.96 -4.19
CA THR A 295 -8.08 17.43 -5.02
C THR A 295 -7.69 16.04 -4.54
N ALA A 296 -7.07 15.22 -5.38
CA ALA A 296 -6.59 13.89 -5.02
C ALA A 296 -5.08 13.80 -5.22
N ALA A 297 -4.37 13.23 -4.26
CA ALA A 297 -2.93 13.06 -4.34
C ALA A 297 -2.46 11.88 -3.50
N ASP A 298 -1.42 11.20 -3.99
CA ASP A 298 -0.60 10.28 -3.23
C ASP A 298 0.72 10.94 -2.82
N GLU A 299 1.61 10.16 -2.22
CA GLU A 299 2.92 10.65 -1.76
C GLU A 299 3.78 11.25 -2.88
N ASN A 300 3.74 10.70 -4.09
CA ASN A 300 4.57 11.15 -5.20
C ASN A 300 4.17 12.55 -5.67
N PHE A 301 2.89 12.91 -5.50
CA PHE A 301 2.36 14.20 -5.90
C PHE A 301 2.45 15.28 -4.83
N VAL A 302 3.00 15.00 -3.63
CA VAL A 302 3.09 15.97 -2.53
C VAL A 302 3.71 17.32 -2.93
N PRO A 303 4.85 17.38 -3.66
CA PRO A 303 5.42 18.66 -4.09
C PRO A 303 4.48 19.46 -5.00
N HIS A 304 3.76 18.76 -5.88
CA HIS A 304 2.89 19.37 -6.88
C HIS A 304 1.57 19.83 -6.25
N LEU A 305 1.02 19.03 -5.34
CA LEU A 305 -0.06 19.42 -4.44
C LEU A 305 0.33 20.69 -3.67
N ALA A 306 1.54 20.77 -3.11
CA ALA A 306 1.99 21.95 -2.40
C ALA A 306 1.99 23.21 -3.29
N ALA A 307 2.41 23.10 -4.55
CA ALA A 307 2.39 24.21 -5.50
C ALA A 307 0.95 24.62 -5.88
N LEU A 308 0.05 23.64 -6.09
CA LEU A 308 -1.37 23.88 -6.31
C LEU A 308 -1.98 24.63 -5.13
N LEU A 309 -1.76 24.18 -3.90
CA LEU A 309 -2.29 24.82 -2.68
C LEU A 309 -1.85 26.30 -2.58
N GLU A 310 -0.58 26.60 -2.87
CA GLU A 310 -0.10 27.99 -2.88
C GLU A 310 -0.75 28.83 -3.98
N SER A 311 -0.96 28.27 -5.17
CA SER A 311 -1.62 28.96 -6.27
C SER A 311 -3.08 29.27 -5.97
N ILE A 312 -3.80 28.32 -5.35
CA ILE A 312 -5.17 28.52 -4.86
C ILE A 312 -5.19 29.67 -3.85
N LYS A 313 -4.34 29.60 -2.81
CA LYS A 313 -4.28 30.64 -1.77
C LYS A 313 -4.01 32.03 -2.34
N ALA A 314 -3.12 32.13 -3.33
CA ALA A 314 -2.72 33.40 -3.91
C ALA A 314 -3.85 34.08 -4.71
N SER A 315 -4.74 33.29 -5.32
CA SER A 315 -5.82 33.80 -6.17
C SER A 315 -7.20 33.81 -5.51
N PHE A 316 -7.34 33.24 -4.31
CA PHE A 316 -8.64 33.06 -3.65
C PHE A 316 -9.19 34.35 -3.04
N ASN A 317 -10.51 34.59 -3.20
CA ASN A 317 -11.19 35.72 -2.57
C ASN A 317 -11.16 35.63 -1.03
N PRO A 318 -10.53 36.61 -0.32
CA PRO A 318 -10.38 36.57 1.13
C PRO A 318 -11.68 36.77 1.92
N ASP A 319 -12.78 37.16 1.27
CA ASP A 319 -14.09 37.32 1.92
C ASP A 319 -14.85 36.00 2.06
N ARG A 320 -14.42 34.96 1.34
CA ARG A 320 -14.98 33.61 1.41
C ARG A 320 -14.15 32.73 2.34
N PHE A 321 -14.74 31.63 2.80
CA PHE A 321 -14.02 30.62 3.56
C PHE A 321 -13.52 29.52 2.61
N LEU A 322 -12.22 29.23 2.62
CA LEU A 322 -11.62 28.18 1.79
C LEU A 322 -11.70 26.83 2.49
N ASP A 323 -12.62 25.95 2.09
CA ASP A 323 -12.70 24.57 2.58
C ASP A 323 -11.98 23.63 1.61
N LEU A 324 -10.72 23.29 1.88
CA LEU A 324 -9.92 22.45 0.98
C LEU A 324 -9.82 21.01 1.49
N ILE A 325 -10.20 20.06 0.64
CA ILE A 325 -10.22 18.63 0.94
C ILE A 325 -9.27 17.90 -0.01
N VAL A 326 -8.31 17.18 0.56
CA VAL A 326 -7.39 16.28 -0.15
C VAL A 326 -7.89 14.86 0.04
N LEU A 327 -8.22 14.18 -1.07
CA LEU A 327 -8.45 12.74 -1.12
C LEU A 327 -7.08 12.06 -1.08
N ASP A 328 -6.71 11.57 0.09
CA ASP A 328 -5.37 11.13 0.46
C ASP A 328 -5.12 9.69 0.03
N GLY A 329 -4.21 9.50 -0.93
CA GLY A 329 -3.77 8.21 -1.45
C GLY A 329 -2.70 7.50 -0.61
N GLY A 330 -2.38 7.99 0.58
CA GLY A 330 -1.38 7.39 1.47
C GLY A 330 -0.19 8.31 1.79
N ILE A 331 -0.40 9.62 1.85
CA ILE A 331 0.63 10.61 2.15
C ILE A 331 1.15 10.40 3.59
N PRO A 332 2.49 10.30 3.80
CA PRO A 332 3.06 10.14 5.12
C PRO A 332 2.66 11.24 6.12
N PRO A 333 2.53 10.93 7.43
CA PRO A 333 2.10 11.89 8.45
C PRO A 333 2.92 13.20 8.49
N LEU A 334 4.24 13.11 8.35
CA LEU A 334 5.11 14.29 8.37
C LEU A 334 4.85 15.20 7.16
N LYS A 335 4.74 14.64 5.94
CA LYS A 335 4.41 15.38 4.72
C LYS A 335 3.03 16.05 4.83
N ARG A 336 2.02 15.38 5.39
CA ARG A 336 0.72 16.00 5.68
C ARG A 336 0.83 17.17 6.65
N ASN A 337 1.59 17.03 7.72
CA ASN A 337 1.78 18.11 8.70
C ASN A 337 2.50 19.31 8.08
N LEU A 338 3.46 19.09 7.18
CA LEU A 338 4.12 20.15 6.42
C LEU A 338 3.16 20.85 5.46
N LEU A 339 2.32 20.10 4.74
CA LEU A 339 1.28 20.68 3.87
C LEU A 339 0.31 21.54 4.67
N ARG A 340 -0.15 21.08 5.85
CA ARG A 340 -0.99 21.87 6.77
C ARG A 340 -0.30 23.14 7.23
N ARG A 341 0.97 23.03 7.63
CA ARG A 341 1.77 24.17 8.06
C ARG A 341 1.88 25.20 6.94
N GLN A 342 2.26 24.77 5.74
CA GLN A 342 2.36 25.63 4.56
C GLN A 342 1.02 26.28 4.21
N PHE A 343 -0.06 25.50 4.19
CA PHE A 343 -1.40 26.00 3.87
C PHE A 343 -1.80 27.16 4.79
N HIS A 344 -1.50 27.06 6.09
CA HIS A 344 -1.81 28.12 7.06
C HIS A 344 -0.78 29.25 7.15
N MET A 345 0.34 29.19 6.40
CA MET A 345 1.23 30.33 6.25
C MET A 345 0.55 31.42 5.40
N GLY A 346 0.17 32.53 6.04
CA GLY A 346 -0.53 33.63 5.38
C GLY A 346 -2.03 33.41 5.17
N LEU A 347 -2.59 32.28 5.63
CA LEU A 347 -4.04 32.01 5.63
C LEU A 347 -4.49 31.52 7.01
N PRO A 348 -5.08 32.38 7.85
CA PRO A 348 -5.50 32.01 9.20
C PRO A 348 -6.59 30.94 9.17
N ALA A 349 -6.67 30.11 10.21
CA ALA A 349 -7.68 29.05 10.32
C ALA A 349 -9.14 29.56 10.31
N SER A 350 -9.35 30.86 10.61
CA SER A 350 -10.66 31.52 10.47
C SER A 350 -11.08 31.77 9.01
N LYS A 351 -10.16 31.64 8.06
CA LYS A 351 -10.38 31.91 6.62
C LYS A 351 -10.23 30.67 5.74
N GLY A 352 -9.70 29.57 6.26
CA GLY A 352 -9.73 28.30 5.54
C GLY A 352 -9.31 27.11 6.37
N SER A 353 -9.66 25.92 5.86
CA SER A 353 -9.32 24.62 6.41
C SER A 353 -8.69 23.74 5.33
N LEU A 354 -7.74 22.89 5.75
CA LEU A 354 -7.22 21.80 4.94
C LEU A 354 -7.62 20.48 5.61
N THR A 355 -8.28 19.57 4.89
CA THR A 355 -8.70 18.26 5.40
C THR A 355 -8.12 17.16 4.53
N PHE A 356 -7.64 16.07 5.13
CA PHE A 356 -7.19 14.89 4.40
C PHE A 356 -8.18 13.76 4.68
N LEU A 357 -8.77 13.19 3.64
CA LEU A 357 -9.65 12.02 3.71
C LEU A 357 -8.87 10.78 3.28
N ASP A 358 -8.71 9.81 4.18
CA ASP A 358 -7.96 8.59 3.89
C ASP A 358 -8.70 7.73 2.85
N CYS A 359 -8.21 7.78 1.61
CA CYS A 359 -8.72 7.05 0.47
C CYS A 359 -7.76 5.94 0.02
N GLN A 360 -6.64 5.71 0.72
CA GLN A 360 -5.54 4.84 0.29
C GLN A 360 -5.98 3.39 0.02
N HIS A 361 -7.12 2.97 0.59
CA HIS A 361 -7.70 1.64 0.47
C HIS A 361 -8.79 1.53 -0.61
N MET A 362 -9.28 2.66 -1.13
CA MET A 362 -10.29 2.69 -2.18
C MET A 362 -9.66 2.30 -3.52
N TYR A 363 -10.44 1.62 -4.36
CA TYR A 363 -10.05 1.21 -5.71
C TYR A 363 -8.78 0.33 -5.77
N ARG A 364 -8.34 -0.26 -4.65
CA ARG A 364 -7.27 -1.27 -4.64
C ARG A 364 -7.72 -2.49 -5.44
N GLY A 365 -6.90 -2.93 -6.38
CA GLY A 365 -7.20 -4.03 -7.30
C GLY A 365 -7.81 -3.60 -8.64
N ILE A 366 -8.15 -2.31 -8.81
CA ILE A 366 -8.47 -1.78 -10.14
C ILE A 366 -7.17 -1.44 -10.85
N SER A 367 -6.91 -2.13 -11.96
CA SER A 367 -5.70 -1.92 -12.76
C SER A 367 -5.64 -0.49 -13.32
N THR A 368 -4.54 0.20 -13.06
CA THR A 368 -4.17 1.46 -13.73
C THR A 368 -3.19 1.19 -14.87
N HIS A 369 -2.97 2.18 -15.73
CA HIS A 369 -1.96 2.19 -16.78
C HIS A 369 -1.47 3.62 -17.00
N MET A 370 -0.49 3.77 -17.89
CA MET A 370 0.24 5.03 -18.06
C MET A 370 0.83 5.49 -16.71
N HIS A 371 0.86 6.79 -16.45
CA HIS A 371 1.36 7.37 -15.21
C HIS A 371 0.22 7.65 -14.20
N PHE A 372 -0.90 6.93 -14.29
CA PHE A 372 -2.05 7.12 -13.40
C PHE A 372 -1.96 6.27 -12.14
N SER A 373 -2.30 6.87 -11.00
CA SER A 373 -2.39 6.19 -9.71
C SER A 373 -3.85 5.96 -9.31
N PRO A 374 -4.13 5.08 -8.32
CA PRO A 374 -5.49 4.87 -7.82
C PRO A 374 -6.17 6.17 -7.34
N ALA A 375 -5.40 7.21 -6.99
CA ALA A 375 -5.93 8.50 -6.58
C ALA A 375 -6.81 9.16 -7.65
N THR A 376 -6.54 8.90 -8.93
CA THR A 376 -7.34 9.38 -10.06
C THR A 376 -8.81 8.93 -9.96
N PHE A 377 -9.08 7.74 -9.41
CA PHE A 377 -10.45 7.21 -9.28
C PHE A 377 -11.25 7.82 -8.13
N TYR A 378 -10.62 8.45 -7.13
CA TYR A 378 -11.33 8.90 -5.91
C TYR A 378 -12.44 9.91 -6.22
N ARG A 379 -12.31 10.68 -7.31
CA ARG A 379 -13.33 11.65 -7.73
C ARG A 379 -14.67 10.99 -8.09
N LEU A 380 -14.65 9.73 -8.53
CA LEU A 380 -15.85 8.95 -8.85
C LEU A 380 -16.72 8.69 -7.61
N SER A 381 -16.13 8.71 -6.41
CA SER A 381 -16.81 8.50 -5.13
C SER A 381 -17.20 9.81 -4.42
N LEU A 382 -17.03 10.99 -5.01
CA LEU A 382 -17.28 12.28 -4.32
C LEU A 382 -18.67 12.38 -3.70
N GLY A 383 -19.70 11.87 -4.37
CA GLY A 383 -21.07 11.86 -3.85
C GLY A 383 -21.19 11.11 -2.52
N GLN A 384 -20.42 10.02 -2.35
CA GLN A 384 -20.41 9.19 -1.14
C GLN A 384 -19.40 9.70 -0.09
N LEU A 385 -18.29 10.32 -0.51
CA LEU A 385 -17.25 10.85 0.37
C LEU A 385 -17.68 12.17 1.03
N LEU A 386 -18.43 13.01 0.32
CA LEU A 386 -18.87 14.34 0.75
C LEU A 386 -20.39 14.40 0.94
N LYS A 387 -20.91 13.52 1.80
CA LYS A 387 -22.36 13.40 2.10
C LYS A 387 -22.94 14.69 2.69
N ASN A 388 -22.11 15.45 3.38
CA ASN A 388 -22.50 16.70 4.05
C ASN A 388 -22.34 17.94 3.16
N HIS A 389 -21.86 17.76 1.93
CA HIS A 389 -21.64 18.84 0.97
C HIS A 389 -22.65 18.75 -0.19
N LYS A 390 -23.11 19.91 -0.63
CA LYS A 390 -24.02 20.04 -1.80
C LYS A 390 -23.28 20.33 -3.10
N ARG A 391 -22.09 20.92 -3.01
CA ARG A 391 -21.27 21.33 -4.16
C ARG A 391 -19.80 21.10 -3.85
N ALA A 392 -19.01 20.78 -4.87
CA ALA A 392 -17.57 20.65 -4.78
C ALA A 392 -16.92 21.10 -6.09
N LEU A 393 -15.82 21.85 -6.02
CA LEU A 393 -14.98 22.13 -7.18
C LEU A 393 -13.74 21.24 -7.12
N TYR A 394 -13.71 20.21 -7.95
CA TYR A 394 -12.59 19.29 -8.07
C TYR A 394 -11.52 19.87 -8.99
N ILE A 395 -10.26 19.78 -8.58
CA ILE A 395 -9.08 20.25 -9.32
C ILE A 395 -7.96 19.22 -9.22
N ASP A 396 -7.43 18.78 -10.36
CA ASP A 396 -6.29 17.85 -10.42
C ASP A 396 -5.01 18.47 -9.84
N CYS A 397 -4.18 17.64 -9.20
CA CYS A 397 -2.99 18.08 -8.46
C CYS A 397 -1.83 18.56 -9.35
N ASP A 398 -1.87 18.29 -10.66
CA ASP A 398 -0.95 18.80 -11.67
C ASP A 398 -1.47 20.06 -12.38
N THR A 399 -2.12 20.94 -11.60
CA THR A 399 -2.62 22.23 -12.07
C THR A 399 -2.04 23.40 -11.27
N ILE A 400 -2.13 24.60 -11.83
CA ILE A 400 -1.83 25.88 -11.16
C ILE A 400 -2.97 26.86 -11.41
N VAL A 401 -3.50 27.41 -10.32
CA VAL A 401 -4.62 28.35 -10.33
C VAL A 401 -4.10 29.79 -10.41
N LEU A 402 -4.67 30.58 -11.31
CA LEU A 402 -4.24 31.96 -11.58
C LEU A 402 -5.37 32.99 -11.44
N ALA A 403 -6.63 32.54 -11.35
CA ALA A 403 -7.80 33.40 -11.16
C ALA A 403 -8.63 32.99 -9.93
N ASP A 404 -9.47 33.90 -9.45
CA ASP A 404 -10.36 33.65 -8.31
C ASP A 404 -11.39 32.54 -8.59
N LEU A 405 -11.21 31.42 -7.89
CA LEU A 405 -12.06 30.23 -8.00
C LEU A 405 -13.50 30.46 -7.50
N CYS A 406 -13.77 31.52 -6.74
CA CYS A 406 -15.14 31.85 -6.33
C CYS A 406 -16.02 32.14 -7.55
N ARG A 407 -15.44 32.74 -8.61
CA ARG A 407 -16.14 32.99 -9.88
C ARG A 407 -16.58 31.67 -10.54
N LEU A 408 -15.70 30.66 -10.52
CA LEU A 408 -16.03 29.34 -11.06
C LEU A 408 -17.05 28.64 -10.17
N TRP A 409 -16.86 28.67 -8.85
CA TRP A 409 -17.77 28.09 -7.87
C TRP A 409 -19.21 28.63 -7.97
N ASP A 410 -19.36 29.93 -8.19
CA ASP A 410 -20.66 30.61 -8.27
C ASP A 410 -21.32 30.45 -9.66
N THR A 411 -20.67 29.74 -10.61
CA THR A 411 -21.24 29.46 -11.93
C THR A 411 -22.52 28.62 -11.81
N PRO A 412 -23.65 29.06 -12.38
CA PRO A 412 -24.89 28.30 -12.33
C PRO A 412 -24.84 27.09 -13.27
N LEU A 413 -25.10 25.90 -12.74
CA LEU A 413 -25.14 24.65 -13.50
C LEU A 413 -26.46 24.45 -14.27
N ASN A 414 -27.51 25.20 -13.94
CA ASN A 414 -28.81 25.19 -14.63
C ASN A 414 -29.38 23.78 -14.85
N GLY A 415 -29.34 22.94 -13.81
CA GLY A 415 -29.82 21.55 -13.84
C GLY A 415 -28.81 20.52 -14.37
N ALA A 416 -27.63 20.94 -14.83
CA ALA A 416 -26.53 20.02 -15.11
C ALA A 416 -25.99 19.41 -13.79
N VAL A 417 -25.54 18.15 -13.87
CA VAL A 417 -24.91 17.43 -12.74
C VAL A 417 -23.50 17.96 -12.47
N ILE A 418 -22.80 18.33 -13.53
CA ILE A 418 -21.45 18.89 -13.45
C ILE A 418 -21.25 20.07 -14.40
N GLY A 419 -20.26 20.90 -14.11
CA GLY A 419 -19.64 21.83 -15.04
C GLY A 419 -18.21 21.38 -15.35
N ALA A 420 -17.86 21.23 -16.63
CA ALA A 420 -16.53 20.82 -17.07
C ALA A 420 -16.18 21.47 -18.42
N THR A 421 -14.90 21.50 -18.79
CA THR A 421 -14.45 22.06 -20.06
C THR A 421 -14.45 21.00 -21.18
N PRO A 422 -14.69 21.38 -22.44
CA PRO A 422 -14.46 20.48 -23.58
C PRO A 422 -13.04 19.90 -23.59
N ASP A 423 -12.87 18.63 -23.94
CA ASP A 423 -11.55 18.01 -24.06
C ASP A 423 -10.97 18.23 -25.47
N LEU A 424 -10.06 19.19 -25.58
CA LEU A 424 -9.41 19.51 -26.85
C LEU A 424 -8.38 18.47 -27.28
N ILE A 425 -7.80 17.70 -26.33
CA ILE A 425 -6.89 16.58 -26.64
C ILE A 425 -7.69 15.46 -27.30
N MET A 426 -8.83 15.07 -26.71
CA MET A 426 -9.68 14.04 -27.29
C MET A 426 -10.23 14.47 -28.66
N LYS A 427 -10.62 15.74 -28.84
CA LYS A 427 -11.00 16.27 -30.17
C LYS A 427 -9.86 16.14 -31.19
N ASN A 428 -8.63 16.45 -30.79
CA ASN A 428 -7.45 16.24 -31.63
C ASN A 428 -7.25 14.75 -31.95
N PHE A 429 -7.37 13.86 -30.98
CA PHE A 429 -7.21 12.42 -31.17
C PHE A 429 -8.22 11.84 -32.16
N VAL A 430 -9.48 12.27 -32.07
CA VAL A 430 -10.54 11.90 -33.03
C VAL A 430 -10.19 12.37 -34.44
N LYS A 431 -9.72 13.62 -34.61
CA LYS A 431 -9.39 14.19 -35.92
C LYS A 431 -8.12 13.61 -36.54
N ALA A 432 -7.12 13.31 -35.72
CA ALA A 432 -5.86 12.70 -36.14
C ALA A 432 -5.97 11.17 -36.31
N GLY A 433 -7.09 10.56 -35.93
CA GLY A 433 -7.27 9.11 -36.00
C GLY A 433 -6.37 8.34 -35.03
N ILE A 434 -6.00 8.95 -33.89
CA ILE A 434 -5.18 8.30 -32.86
C ILE A 434 -5.92 7.07 -32.34
N ARG A 435 -5.17 6.00 -32.14
CA ARG A 435 -5.71 4.72 -31.71
C ARG A 435 -5.66 4.62 -30.19
N SER A 436 -6.70 4.04 -29.61
CA SER A 436 -6.76 3.72 -28.19
C SER A 436 -5.74 2.63 -27.82
N MET A 437 -5.62 2.31 -26.53
CA MET A 437 -4.79 1.21 -26.05
C MET A 437 -5.19 -0.17 -26.63
N GLU A 438 -4.27 -1.13 -26.60
CA GLU A 438 -4.46 -2.47 -27.19
C GLU A 438 -5.61 -3.22 -26.54
N GLU A 439 -5.77 -3.09 -25.21
CA GLU A 439 -6.79 -3.79 -24.43
C GLU A 439 -8.22 -3.29 -24.72
N THR A 440 -8.35 -2.15 -25.39
CA THR A 440 -9.63 -1.65 -25.91
C THR A 440 -9.81 -1.94 -27.40
N GLY A 441 -8.96 -2.81 -27.97
CA GLY A 441 -8.97 -3.22 -29.38
C GLY A 441 -8.20 -2.28 -30.32
N ALA A 442 -7.37 -1.37 -29.78
CA ALA A 442 -6.65 -0.36 -30.54
C ALA A 442 -7.55 0.38 -31.55
N LEU A 443 -8.76 0.76 -31.13
CA LEU A 443 -9.76 1.40 -31.98
C LEU A 443 -9.34 2.84 -32.29
N PRO A 444 -9.60 3.36 -33.50
CA PRO A 444 -9.53 4.81 -33.75
C PRO A 444 -10.38 5.55 -32.72
N ALA A 445 -9.90 6.69 -32.22
CA ALA A 445 -10.55 7.43 -31.13
C ALA A 445 -12.04 7.71 -31.39
N SER A 446 -12.44 8.00 -32.64
CA SER A 446 -13.86 8.14 -33.01
C SER A 446 -14.70 6.89 -32.70
N ARG A 447 -14.22 5.70 -33.09
CA ARG A 447 -14.87 4.41 -32.81
C ARG A 447 -14.78 4.03 -31.34
N TYR A 448 -13.67 4.36 -30.68
CA TYR A 448 -13.53 4.17 -29.24
C TYR A 448 -14.64 4.91 -28.49
N LEU A 449 -14.84 6.20 -28.78
CA LEU A 449 -15.90 7.00 -28.16
C LEU A 449 -17.29 6.48 -28.51
N SER A 450 -17.57 6.20 -29.80
CA SER A 450 -18.92 5.82 -30.23
C SER A 450 -19.33 4.42 -29.78
N GLU A 451 -18.44 3.43 -29.92
CA GLU A 451 -18.73 2.01 -29.73
C GLU A 451 -18.27 1.50 -28.36
N TYR A 452 -17.01 1.76 -27.96
CA TYR A 452 -16.46 1.21 -26.72
C TYR A 452 -17.02 1.92 -25.48
N LEU A 453 -17.05 3.25 -25.50
CA LEU A 453 -17.69 4.05 -24.45
C LEU A 453 -19.21 4.13 -24.61
N GLY A 454 -19.75 3.77 -25.77
CA GLY A 454 -21.19 3.83 -26.05
C GLY A 454 -21.73 5.25 -26.16
N LEU A 455 -20.89 6.23 -26.50
CA LEU A 455 -21.33 7.62 -26.68
C LEU A 455 -22.08 7.83 -28.00
N GLN A 456 -22.01 6.87 -28.91
CA GLN A 456 -22.63 6.94 -30.25
C GLN A 456 -22.21 8.26 -30.94
N GLY A 457 -23.17 9.07 -31.40
CA GLY A 457 -22.91 10.37 -32.03
C GLY A 457 -22.55 11.52 -31.07
N ARG A 458 -22.43 11.27 -29.76
CA ARG A 458 -22.22 12.32 -28.74
C ARG A 458 -20.74 12.54 -28.38
N GLY A 459 -19.80 11.92 -29.09
CA GLY A 459 -18.36 12.02 -28.82
C GLY A 459 -17.80 13.44 -28.88
N ASP A 460 -18.41 14.37 -29.63
CA ASP A 460 -17.96 15.76 -29.69
C ASP A 460 -18.20 16.54 -28.37
N ALA A 461 -19.10 16.04 -27.52
CA ALA A 461 -19.40 16.59 -26.20
C ALA A 461 -18.49 16.00 -25.10
N TYR A 462 -17.42 15.30 -25.46
CA TYR A 462 -16.47 14.74 -24.50
C TYR A 462 -15.74 15.86 -23.74
N PHE A 463 -15.70 15.77 -22.41
CA PHE A 463 -15.16 16.78 -21.51
C PHE A 463 -13.95 16.26 -20.73
N GLN A 464 -13.08 17.19 -20.33
CA GLN A 464 -11.86 16.90 -19.58
C GLN A 464 -12.17 16.85 -18.07
N ALA A 465 -11.60 15.90 -17.34
CA ALA A 465 -11.95 15.63 -15.95
C ALA A 465 -11.13 16.38 -14.90
N GLY A 466 -10.09 17.12 -15.29
CA GLY A 466 -9.13 17.75 -14.37
C GLY A 466 -9.62 18.99 -13.64
N VAL A 467 -10.68 19.63 -14.14
CA VAL A 467 -11.40 20.68 -13.41
C VAL A 467 -12.90 20.44 -13.60
N ILE A 468 -13.59 20.10 -12.50
CA ILE A 468 -15.03 19.77 -12.53
C ILE A 468 -15.73 20.45 -11.36
N LEU A 469 -16.76 21.23 -11.66
CA LEU A 469 -17.71 21.73 -10.67
C LEU A 469 -18.86 20.73 -10.51
N PHE A 470 -18.97 20.09 -9.35
CA PHE A 470 -20.01 19.12 -9.05
C PHE A 470 -21.20 19.75 -8.33
N ASP A 471 -22.41 19.46 -8.81
CA ASP A 471 -23.59 19.40 -7.94
C ASP A 471 -23.63 18.01 -7.30
N LEU A 472 -23.29 17.93 -6.01
CA LEU A 472 -23.14 16.64 -5.33
C LEU A 472 -24.50 15.98 -5.04
N ASP A 473 -25.58 16.75 -4.89
CA ASP A 473 -26.93 16.21 -4.76
C ASP A 473 -27.35 15.54 -6.07
N ALA A 474 -27.18 16.22 -7.20
CA ALA A 474 -27.47 15.68 -8.52
C ALA A 474 -26.53 14.52 -8.89
N PHE A 475 -25.25 14.59 -8.49
CA PHE A 475 -24.27 13.52 -8.75
C PHE A 475 -24.59 12.24 -7.98
N ARG A 476 -25.02 12.36 -6.71
CA ARG A 476 -25.55 11.22 -5.94
C ARG A 476 -26.78 10.62 -6.62
N ALA A 477 -27.74 11.46 -7.03
CA ALA A 477 -28.96 11.01 -7.71
C ALA A 477 -28.68 10.33 -9.06
N ALA A 478 -27.61 10.71 -9.76
CA ALA A 478 -27.18 10.09 -11.01
C ALA A 478 -26.55 8.69 -10.82
N ASN A 479 -26.26 8.28 -9.58
CA ASN A 479 -25.68 6.99 -9.20
C ASN A 479 -24.42 6.59 -9.99
N VAL A 480 -23.53 7.56 -10.25
CA VAL A 480 -22.30 7.33 -11.05
C VAL A 480 -21.29 6.48 -10.28
N SER A 481 -21.17 6.65 -8.95
CA SER A 481 -20.17 5.97 -8.13
C SER A 481 -20.27 4.45 -8.21
N ASP A 482 -21.47 3.88 -8.03
CA ASP A 482 -21.68 2.43 -8.06
C ASP A 482 -21.55 1.87 -9.49
N ALA A 483 -21.97 2.64 -10.48
CA ALA A 483 -21.81 2.29 -11.88
C ALA A 483 -20.33 2.27 -12.30
N ALA A 484 -19.55 3.22 -11.81
CA ALA A 484 -18.12 3.34 -12.05
C ALA A 484 -17.34 2.13 -11.52
N ILE A 485 -17.62 1.70 -10.29
CA ILE A 485 -16.97 0.52 -9.69
C ILE A 485 -17.24 -0.72 -10.55
N ARG A 486 -18.50 -0.97 -10.92
CA ARG A 486 -18.87 -2.10 -11.78
C ARG A 486 -18.16 -2.06 -13.13
N ASP A 487 -18.09 -0.90 -13.76
CA ASP A 487 -17.43 -0.75 -15.05
C ASP A 487 -15.92 -1.01 -14.96
N LEU A 488 -15.25 -0.38 -14.00
CA LEU A 488 -13.80 -0.47 -13.81
C LEU A 488 -13.34 -1.87 -13.36
N SER A 489 -14.20 -2.62 -12.66
CA SER A 489 -13.93 -4.02 -12.30
C SER A 489 -14.06 -4.98 -13.49
N ASN A 490 -14.86 -4.63 -14.51
CA ASN A 490 -15.17 -5.54 -15.63
C ASN A 490 -14.30 -5.30 -16.87
N ARG A 491 -13.85 -4.07 -17.12
CA ARG A 491 -13.06 -3.74 -18.31
C ARG A 491 -12.18 -2.52 -18.12
N ARG A 492 -11.14 -2.41 -18.95
CA ARG A 492 -10.23 -1.26 -18.97
C ARG A 492 -10.77 -0.12 -19.83
N TYR A 493 -10.47 1.11 -19.43
CA TYR A 493 -10.85 2.33 -20.14
C TYR A 493 -9.61 3.12 -20.51
N TRP A 494 -9.60 3.82 -21.63
CA TRP A 494 -8.39 4.45 -22.14
C TRP A 494 -7.94 5.59 -21.23
N PHE A 495 -8.87 6.46 -20.85
CA PHE A 495 -8.72 7.57 -19.92
C PHE A 495 -9.40 7.30 -18.56
N LEU A 496 -9.45 6.04 -18.14
CA LEU A 496 -9.83 5.63 -16.78
C LEU A 496 -11.16 6.27 -16.31
N ASP A 497 -11.12 7.04 -15.23
CA ASP A 497 -12.25 7.72 -14.61
C ASP A 497 -12.88 8.80 -15.50
N GLN A 498 -12.08 9.50 -16.32
CA GLN A 498 -12.59 10.49 -17.26
C GLN A 498 -13.55 9.86 -18.27
N ASP A 499 -13.22 8.66 -18.77
CA ASP A 499 -14.10 7.91 -19.67
C ASP A 499 -15.40 7.49 -18.99
N ILE A 500 -15.33 7.06 -17.73
CA ILE A 500 -16.50 6.71 -16.92
C ILE A 500 -17.40 7.92 -16.72
N LEU A 501 -16.83 9.06 -16.32
CA LEU A 501 -17.60 10.29 -16.14
C LEU A 501 -18.27 10.71 -17.46
N ASN A 502 -17.55 10.65 -18.58
CA ASN A 502 -18.12 10.96 -19.89
C ASN A 502 -19.24 9.99 -20.29
N LYS A 503 -19.07 8.68 -20.07
CA LYS A 503 -20.08 7.65 -20.34
C LYS A 503 -21.41 7.96 -19.64
N TYR A 504 -21.37 8.38 -18.38
CA TYR A 504 -22.58 8.56 -17.56
C TYR A 504 -23.15 9.98 -17.54
N LEU A 505 -22.32 11.01 -17.78
CA LEU A 505 -22.71 12.40 -17.58
C LEU A 505 -22.85 13.20 -18.87
N ILE A 506 -22.43 12.71 -20.04
CA ILE A 506 -22.70 13.42 -21.30
C ILE A 506 -24.21 13.65 -21.49
N GLY A 507 -24.58 14.91 -21.77
CA GLY A 507 -25.96 15.40 -21.79
C GLY A 507 -26.44 15.99 -20.46
N LYS A 508 -25.65 15.87 -19.38
CA LYS A 508 -25.88 16.43 -18.04
C LYS A 508 -24.71 17.34 -17.61
N VAL A 509 -24.01 17.94 -18.56
CA VAL A 509 -22.81 18.77 -18.34
C VAL A 509 -23.05 20.19 -18.80
N LYS A 510 -22.71 21.17 -17.96
CA LYS A 510 -22.54 22.57 -18.35
C LYS A 510 -21.12 22.75 -18.89
N MET A 511 -20.99 23.01 -20.19
CA MET A 511 -19.69 23.31 -20.78
C MET A 511 -19.17 24.64 -20.25
N LEU A 512 -18.01 24.58 -19.60
CA LEU A 512 -17.27 25.72 -19.06
C LEU A 512 -16.28 26.26 -20.09
N ASP A 513 -15.88 27.51 -19.89
CA ASP A 513 -14.84 28.13 -20.70
C ASP A 513 -13.49 27.42 -20.49
N THR A 514 -12.80 27.09 -21.59
CA THR A 514 -11.54 26.32 -21.59
C THR A 514 -10.39 27.01 -20.87
N SER A 515 -10.44 28.33 -20.62
CA SER A 515 -9.45 29.02 -19.78
C SER A 515 -9.44 28.53 -18.32
N TRP A 516 -10.55 27.93 -17.84
CA TRP A 516 -10.63 27.29 -16.51
C TRP A 516 -9.95 25.91 -16.46
N ASN A 517 -9.44 25.40 -17.58
CA ASN A 517 -8.71 24.13 -17.65
C ASN A 517 -7.77 24.16 -18.87
N CYS A 518 -6.86 25.13 -18.87
CA CYS A 518 -5.98 25.41 -20.00
C CYS A 518 -4.85 24.39 -20.03
N VAL A 519 -4.98 23.38 -20.89
CA VAL A 519 -3.95 22.34 -21.06
C VAL A 519 -2.74 22.91 -21.78
N ASN A 520 -1.53 22.67 -21.27
CA ASN A 520 -0.30 23.26 -21.81
C ASN A 520 0.34 22.49 -22.99
N SER A 521 -0.21 21.33 -23.38
CA SER A 521 0.25 20.46 -24.47
C SER A 521 -0.17 20.96 -25.87
N ILE A 522 0.03 22.24 -26.12
CA ILE A 522 -0.73 23.01 -27.11
C ILE A 522 -0.20 22.84 -28.54
N ARG A 523 1.12 22.75 -28.73
CA ARG A 523 1.72 22.67 -30.07
C ARG A 523 1.43 21.35 -30.78
N GLU A 524 1.20 20.29 -30.03
CA GLU A 524 0.95 18.95 -30.57
C GLU A 524 -0.48 18.76 -31.05
N ILE A 525 -1.45 19.48 -30.46
CA ILE A 525 -2.87 19.35 -30.80
C ILE A 525 -3.33 20.34 -31.88
N PHE A 526 -2.57 21.41 -32.13
CA PHE A 526 -2.91 22.47 -33.10
C PHE A 526 -3.19 21.96 -34.52
N PRO A 527 -2.41 21.03 -35.11
CA PRO A 527 -2.57 20.66 -36.51
C PRO A 527 -3.95 20.09 -36.87
N HIS A 528 -4.68 19.50 -35.93
CA HIS A 528 -5.95 18.82 -36.22
C HIS A 528 -7.20 19.47 -35.60
N LEU A 529 -7.03 20.58 -34.86
CA LEU A 529 -8.16 21.42 -34.42
C LEU A 529 -8.69 22.31 -35.56
N ASN A 530 -9.97 22.67 -35.52
CA ASN A 530 -10.56 23.64 -36.46
C ASN A 530 -10.14 25.09 -36.12
N ALA A 531 -10.47 26.05 -36.99
CA ALA A 531 -10.05 27.44 -36.83
C ALA A 531 -10.54 28.06 -35.50
N ASP A 532 -11.78 27.80 -35.13
CA ASP A 532 -12.39 28.35 -33.91
C ASP A 532 -11.70 27.83 -32.64
N TRP A 533 -11.44 26.53 -32.56
CA TRP A 533 -10.73 25.95 -31.42
C TRP A 533 -9.27 26.42 -31.35
N ARG A 534 -8.60 26.59 -32.50
CA ARG A 534 -7.25 27.18 -32.51
C ARG A 534 -7.26 28.61 -31.99
N ALA A 535 -8.21 29.43 -32.43
CA ALA A 535 -8.36 30.80 -31.95
C ALA A 535 -8.63 30.81 -30.43
N LYS A 536 -9.51 29.93 -29.95
CA LYS A 536 -9.83 29.82 -28.52
C LYS A 536 -8.64 29.40 -27.68
N VAL A 537 -7.82 28.43 -28.12
CA VAL A 537 -6.61 28.05 -27.38
C VAL A 537 -5.59 29.19 -27.34
N LEU A 538 -5.43 29.93 -28.44
CA LEU A 538 -4.56 31.11 -28.46
C LEU A 538 -5.05 32.24 -27.55
N GLU A 539 -6.36 32.38 -27.38
CA GLU A 539 -6.98 33.29 -26.41
C GLU A 539 -6.69 32.84 -24.98
N ASP A 540 -6.99 31.57 -24.65
CA ASP A 540 -6.77 31.00 -23.32
C ASP A 540 -5.32 31.06 -22.87
N LEU A 541 -4.37 30.94 -23.81
CA LEU A 541 -2.95 31.05 -23.54
C LEU A 541 -2.50 32.44 -23.09
N LYS A 542 -3.23 33.49 -23.47
CA LYS A 542 -2.90 34.87 -23.10
C LYS A 542 -3.31 35.17 -21.66
N ASP A 543 -4.40 34.56 -21.20
CA ASP A 543 -4.96 34.76 -19.86
C ASP A 543 -5.54 33.44 -19.30
N PRO A 544 -4.69 32.44 -18.99
CA PRO A 544 -5.17 31.18 -18.44
C PRO A 544 -5.64 31.39 -16.99
N LYS A 545 -6.83 30.89 -16.65
CA LYS A 545 -7.37 30.95 -15.28
C LYS A 545 -6.89 29.78 -14.43
N ILE A 546 -6.74 28.61 -15.05
CA ILE A 546 -6.07 27.43 -14.49
C ILE A 546 -5.22 26.82 -15.58
N VAL A 547 -3.93 26.61 -15.31
CA VAL A 547 -3.03 25.88 -16.19
C VAL A 547 -3.00 24.42 -15.75
N HIS A 548 -3.25 23.51 -16.69
CA HIS A 548 -3.25 22.08 -16.44
C HIS A 548 -2.07 21.42 -17.18
N TYR A 549 -1.15 20.85 -16.41
CA TYR A 549 0.04 20.16 -16.92
C TYR A 549 -0.27 18.68 -17.25
N ALA A 550 -1.23 18.48 -18.16
CA ALA A 550 -1.76 17.16 -18.51
C ALA A 550 -0.85 16.37 -19.45
N GLY A 551 -0.40 15.21 -18.99
CA GLY A 551 0.51 14.31 -19.73
C GLY A 551 1.95 14.32 -19.18
N TYR A 552 2.72 13.27 -19.49
CA TYR A 552 4.04 13.08 -18.88
C TYR A 552 5.05 14.18 -19.26
N GLU A 553 5.21 14.48 -20.55
CA GLU A 553 6.16 15.48 -21.05
C GLU A 553 5.69 16.93 -20.84
N ALA A 554 4.41 17.11 -20.54
CA ALA A 554 3.79 18.38 -20.25
C ALA A 554 4.08 18.87 -18.82
N LYS A 555 4.50 17.97 -17.94
CA LYS A 555 4.75 18.23 -16.52
C LYS A 555 6.08 18.97 -16.32
N PRO A 556 6.09 20.15 -15.67
CA PRO A 556 7.29 20.95 -15.48
C PRO A 556 8.43 20.24 -14.72
N TRP A 557 8.10 19.27 -13.87
CA TRP A 557 9.07 18.44 -13.14
C TRP A 557 9.67 17.31 -13.98
N ASN A 558 9.05 16.94 -15.10
CA ASN A 558 9.61 16.00 -16.07
C ASN A 558 10.31 16.74 -17.22
N ASN A 559 9.73 17.86 -17.65
CA ASN A 559 10.24 18.74 -18.70
C ASN A 559 10.25 20.19 -18.20
N ARG A 560 11.43 20.65 -17.78
CA ARG A 560 11.61 22.01 -17.26
C ARG A 560 11.26 23.11 -18.29
N ARG A 561 11.20 22.78 -19.58
CA ARG A 561 10.84 23.69 -20.67
C ARG A 561 9.40 23.50 -21.15
N ALA A 562 8.58 22.74 -20.43
CA ALA A 562 7.17 22.58 -20.75
C ALA A 562 6.49 23.97 -20.89
N PRO A 563 5.56 24.14 -21.84
CA PRO A 563 4.84 25.40 -22.00
C PRO A 563 4.19 25.81 -20.68
N LEU A 564 4.22 27.11 -20.37
CA LEU A 564 3.70 27.70 -19.14
C LEU A 564 4.32 27.19 -17.83
N SER A 565 5.44 26.45 -17.87
CA SER A 565 6.12 25.92 -16.68
C SER A 565 6.58 26.99 -15.69
N PHE A 566 6.78 28.23 -16.15
CA PHE A 566 7.17 29.35 -15.28
C PHE A 566 6.15 29.63 -14.17
N PHE A 567 4.85 29.39 -14.38
CA PHE A 567 3.83 29.51 -13.33
C PHE A 567 4.01 28.44 -12.24
N TYR A 568 4.17 27.17 -12.63
CA TYR A 568 4.48 26.09 -11.70
C TYR A 568 5.74 26.38 -10.87
N TRP A 569 6.84 26.76 -11.51
CA TRP A 569 8.09 27.05 -10.80
C TRP A 569 7.98 28.28 -9.89
N TYR A 570 7.14 29.26 -10.23
CA TYR A 570 6.87 30.41 -9.37
C TYR A 570 6.21 29.97 -8.05
N PHE A 571 5.16 29.15 -8.11
CA PHE A 571 4.48 28.69 -6.90
C PHE A 571 5.27 27.64 -6.12
N LEU A 572 5.96 26.72 -6.81
CA LEU A 572 6.76 25.69 -6.14
C LEU A 572 7.87 26.30 -5.26
N ARG A 573 8.50 27.42 -5.69
CA ARG A 573 9.51 28.16 -4.90
C ARG A 573 9.02 28.67 -3.55
N ARG A 574 7.71 28.68 -3.34
CA ARG A 574 7.06 29.15 -2.11
C ARG A 574 6.67 27.99 -1.18
N THR A 575 7.17 26.79 -1.47
CA THR A 575 6.85 25.55 -0.76
C THR A 575 8.09 24.96 -0.09
N PHE A 576 7.91 24.00 0.82
CA PHE A 576 9.04 23.26 1.39
C PHE A 576 9.73 22.31 0.40
N TRP A 577 9.17 22.09 -0.79
CA TRP A 577 9.61 21.05 -1.74
C TRP A 577 10.34 21.61 -2.97
N TYR A 578 10.68 22.90 -2.99
CA TYR A 578 11.38 23.48 -4.14
C TYR A 578 12.72 22.80 -4.40
N GLU A 579 13.56 22.71 -3.36
CA GLU A 579 14.91 22.14 -3.44
C GLU A 579 14.86 20.68 -3.89
N SER A 580 13.94 19.88 -3.36
CA SER A 580 13.83 18.46 -3.68
C SER A 580 13.45 18.22 -5.14
N VAL A 581 12.47 18.98 -5.65
CA VAL A 581 12.08 18.87 -7.07
C VAL A 581 13.13 19.48 -7.99
N PHE A 582 13.77 20.58 -7.57
CA PHE A 582 14.76 21.25 -8.40
C PHE A 582 16.05 20.42 -8.53
N ASN A 583 16.55 19.85 -7.44
CA ASN A 583 17.77 19.06 -7.40
C ASN A 583 17.56 17.57 -7.74
N GLY A 584 16.32 17.07 -7.65
CA GLY A 584 16.05 15.63 -7.75
C GLY A 584 16.53 14.86 -6.51
N GLU A 585 16.49 15.51 -5.34
CA GLU A 585 16.97 14.97 -4.06
C GLU A 585 15.79 14.60 -3.14
N ALA A 586 16.09 13.92 -2.03
CA ALA A 586 15.12 13.60 -0.99
C ALA A 586 14.41 14.86 -0.48
N GLY A 587 13.09 14.82 -0.39
CA GLY A 587 12.26 15.92 0.06
C GLY A 587 12.04 15.94 1.57
N PRO A 588 11.48 17.03 2.10
CA PRO A 588 11.05 17.09 3.48
C PRO A 588 10.14 15.92 3.85
N GLY A 589 10.54 15.19 4.90
CA GLY A 589 9.81 14.03 5.39
C GLY A 589 10.22 12.69 4.78
N ASP A 590 11.18 12.68 3.86
CA ASP A 590 11.93 11.48 3.50
C ASP A 590 13.02 11.20 4.53
N ASP A 591 13.49 9.94 4.60
CA ASP A 591 14.60 9.59 5.48
C ASP A 591 15.84 10.40 5.10
N PRO A 592 16.47 11.12 6.07
CA PRO A 592 17.62 11.92 5.77
C PRO A 592 18.75 11.04 5.24
N ALA A 593 19.38 11.46 4.15
CA ALA A 593 20.57 10.80 3.66
C ALA A 593 21.59 10.70 4.81
N PRO A 594 22.17 9.51 5.07
CA PRO A 594 23.14 9.36 6.15
C PRO A 594 24.30 10.33 5.92
N PHE A 595 24.81 10.94 6.99
CA PHE A 595 25.92 11.89 6.91
C PHE A 595 27.07 11.29 6.10
N ARG A 596 27.31 11.84 4.90
CA ARG A 596 28.48 11.52 4.09
C ARG A 596 29.68 12.26 4.65
N HIS A 597 30.22 11.77 5.77
CA HIS A 597 31.54 12.19 6.23
C HIS A 597 32.58 11.84 5.16
N SER A 598 33.50 12.75 4.87
CA SER A 598 34.64 12.49 3.98
C SER A 598 35.38 11.22 4.40
N LEU A 599 35.99 10.51 3.45
CA LEU A 599 36.80 9.31 3.73
C LEU A 599 37.83 9.62 4.82
N LEU A 600 38.46 10.79 4.75
CA LEU A 600 39.41 11.28 5.75
C LEU A 600 38.78 11.40 7.13
N ARG A 601 37.58 12.01 7.25
CA ARG A 601 36.86 12.12 8.54
C ARG A 601 36.44 10.76 9.08
N ARG A 602 36.05 9.80 8.24
CA ARG A 602 35.73 8.42 8.65
C ARG A 602 36.97 7.70 9.19
N VAL A 603 38.10 7.80 8.48
CA VAL A 603 39.38 7.21 8.89
C VAL A 603 39.88 7.82 10.19
N LEU A 604 39.87 9.14 10.31
CA LEU A 604 40.30 9.85 11.52
C LEU A 604 39.40 9.54 12.73
N THR A 605 38.09 9.45 12.52
CA THR A 605 37.13 9.09 13.59
C THR A 605 37.35 7.65 14.05
N ARG A 606 37.53 6.71 13.12
CA ARG A 606 37.82 5.30 13.45
C ARG A 606 39.16 5.16 14.18
N GLY A 607 40.21 5.83 13.70
CA GLY A 607 41.51 5.88 14.39
C GLY A 607 41.42 6.49 15.79
N TRP A 608 40.63 7.56 15.96
CA TRP A 608 40.35 8.16 17.26
C TRP A 608 39.67 7.19 18.24
N HIS A 609 38.71 6.39 17.77
CA HIS A 609 38.01 5.40 18.58
C HIS A 609 38.84 4.14 18.88
N LEU A 610 39.95 3.92 18.18
CA LEU A 610 40.90 2.83 18.45
C LEU A 610 42.03 3.25 19.40
N LEU A 611 42.29 4.55 19.56
CA LEU A 611 43.32 5.03 20.49
C LEU A 611 42.97 4.69 21.96
N PRO A 612 43.92 4.19 22.77
CA PRO A 612 43.73 4.03 24.22
C PRO A 612 43.29 5.33 24.90
N ARG A 613 42.37 5.24 25.88
CA ARG A 613 41.85 6.39 26.64
C ARG A 613 42.92 7.36 27.18
N PRO A 614 44.09 6.92 27.71
CA PRO A 614 45.11 7.86 28.19
C PRO A 614 45.73 8.73 27.09
N LEU A 615 45.74 8.28 25.83
CA LEU A 615 46.26 9.03 24.68
C LEU A 615 45.24 10.01 24.09
N ARG A 616 43.93 9.80 24.31
CA ARG A 616 42.87 10.68 23.78
C ARG A 616 42.81 12.03 24.50
N ARG A 617 43.11 12.07 25.81
CA ARG A 617 43.02 13.30 26.61
C ARG A 617 43.93 14.43 26.08
N PRO A 618 45.25 14.22 25.88
CA PRO A 618 46.13 15.27 25.38
C PRO A 618 45.88 15.62 23.90
N LEU A 619 45.39 14.67 23.09
CA LEU A 619 45.13 14.89 21.66
C LEU A 619 43.75 15.50 21.37
N SER A 620 42.88 15.63 22.38
CA SER A 620 41.49 16.07 22.19
C SER A 620 41.39 17.48 21.61
N GLY A 621 42.26 18.39 22.03
CA GLY A 621 42.34 19.75 21.49
C GLY A 621 42.76 19.78 20.01
N VAL A 622 43.71 18.91 19.63
CA VAL A 622 44.18 18.78 18.24
C VAL A 622 43.09 18.15 17.36
N ALA A 623 42.44 17.09 17.85
CA ALA A 623 41.33 16.43 17.17
C ALA A 623 40.13 17.36 16.97
N SER A 624 39.84 18.24 17.93
CA SER A 624 38.77 19.23 17.80
C SER A 624 39.09 20.28 16.73
N ARG A 625 40.34 20.75 16.64
CA ARG A 625 40.76 21.71 15.60
C ARG A 625 40.77 21.07 14.21
N LEU A 626 41.23 19.82 14.09
CA LEU A 626 41.17 19.05 12.85
C LEU A 626 39.73 18.80 12.39
N LYS A 627 38.79 18.55 13.32
CA LYS A 627 37.36 18.40 13.01
C LYS A 627 36.67 19.71 12.60
N GLN A 628 37.20 20.88 12.99
CA GLN A 628 36.69 22.17 12.52
C GLN A 628 37.24 22.55 11.15
N ALA A 629 38.41 22.03 10.78
CA ALA A 629 39.03 22.25 9.47
C ALA A 629 38.54 21.28 8.37
N LEU A 630 37.76 20.24 8.73
CA LEU A 630 37.24 19.17 7.86
C LEU A 630 35.72 19.11 7.88
#